data_AF-A5DFZ7-F1
#
_entry.id   AF-A5DFZ7-F1
#
_cell.length_a   1.000
_cell.length_b   1.000
_cell.length_c   1.000
_cell.angle_alpha   90.00
_cell.angle_beta   90.00
_cell.angle_gamma   90.00
#
_symmetry.space_group_name_H-M   'P 1'
#
loop_
_entity.id
_entity.type
_entity.pdbx_description
1 polymer ?
#
loop_
_entity_poly.entity_id
_entity_poly.type
_entity_poly.pdbx_seq_one_letter_code
_entity_poly.pdbx_strand_id
1 'polypeptide(L)'
;MHCFPKYPLIQDKEQQKLQVNNLVPLATRRGEWNNTPLSTQTYEIPDYEDLSRHVLMTMREYGLTGGASIPALEMIILGLETHLRNIVESAIDVARYRKHKYSANDIVSAIGIDPDGPKETTPETPMPQVTLHIEDLFNTLEMYPHLIEPCGSKLRLPSITLENDDMIDTKYELPPREQNDEEEIKEEPDKRTAHLGTTDELKWVLHDLITTT
;
A
#
# COMPACT_ATOMS: atom_id res chain seq x y z
N MET A 1 2.64 -19.37 20.43
CA MET A 1 1.25 -18.91 20.21
C MET A 1 0.45 -20.07 19.63
N HIS A 2 -0.72 -20.38 20.18
CA HIS A 2 -1.62 -21.40 19.63
C HIS A 2 -2.23 -20.85 18.33
N CYS A 3 -1.68 -21.22 17.16
CA CYS A 3 -2.16 -20.78 15.84
C CYS A 3 -3.36 -21.60 15.31
N PHE A 4 -4.05 -22.34 16.18
CA PHE A 4 -5.21 -23.12 15.79
C PHE A 4 -6.50 -22.36 16.07
N PRO A 5 -7.37 -22.17 15.07
CA PRO A 5 -8.69 -21.59 15.27
C PRO A 5 -9.46 -22.40 16.32
N LYS A 6 -10.05 -21.71 17.30
CA LYS A 6 -10.84 -22.33 18.37
C LYS A 6 -12.30 -22.43 17.94
N TYR A 7 -12.94 -23.57 18.23
CA TYR A 7 -14.36 -23.76 17.94
C TYR A 7 -15.19 -23.71 19.23
N PRO A 8 -16.31 -22.97 19.24
CA PRO A 8 -17.28 -23.10 20.30
C PRO A 8 -17.91 -24.49 20.22
N LEU A 9 -17.62 -25.32 21.22
CA LEU A 9 -18.29 -26.59 21.42
C LEU A 9 -19.36 -26.39 22.51
N ILE A 10 -20.63 -26.42 22.10
CA ILE A 10 -21.75 -26.37 23.04
C ILE A 10 -21.96 -27.78 23.57
N GLN A 11 -21.63 -28.01 24.84
CA GLN A 11 -21.81 -29.31 25.51
C GLN A 11 -23.21 -29.47 26.12
N ASP A 12 -23.92 -28.37 26.36
CA ASP A 12 -25.24 -28.37 26.98
C ASP A 12 -26.36 -28.63 25.96
N LYS A 13 -27.17 -29.66 26.23
CA LYS A 13 -28.24 -30.15 25.33
C LYS A 13 -29.40 -29.15 25.19
N GLU A 14 -29.64 -28.27 26.16
CA GLU A 14 -30.71 -27.28 26.08
C GLU A 14 -30.32 -26.08 25.20
N GLN A 15 -29.09 -25.57 25.35
CA GLN A 15 -28.55 -24.51 24.49
C GLN A 15 -28.31 -24.98 23.06
N GLN A 16 -27.97 -26.26 22.89
CA GLN A 16 -27.82 -26.88 21.58
C GLN A 16 -29.16 -26.90 20.82
N LYS A 17 -30.30 -27.13 21.51
CA LYS A 17 -31.65 -27.13 20.91
C LYS A 17 -32.14 -25.76 20.43
N LEU A 18 -31.63 -24.67 21.01
CA LEU A 18 -31.93 -23.31 20.55
C LEU A 18 -31.14 -22.93 19.29
N GLN A 19 -30.03 -23.63 19.02
CA GLN A 19 -29.06 -23.28 17.97
C GLN A 19 -28.87 -24.37 16.90
N VAL A 20 -29.69 -25.43 16.88
CA VAL A 20 -29.51 -26.63 16.02
C VAL A 20 -29.41 -26.28 14.53
N ASN A 21 -30.08 -25.22 14.07
CA ASN A 21 -30.01 -24.77 12.67
C ASN A 21 -28.72 -24.00 12.32
N ASN A 22 -27.95 -23.54 13.31
CA ASN A 22 -26.79 -22.66 13.11
C ASN A 22 -25.44 -23.37 13.33
N LEU A 23 -25.41 -24.57 13.90
CA LEU A 23 -24.17 -25.26 14.29
C LEU A 23 -23.55 -26.11 13.14
N VAL A 24 -24.37 -26.80 12.35
CA VAL A 24 -23.92 -27.60 11.18
C VAL A 24 -23.29 -26.73 10.07
N PRO A 25 -23.70 -25.46 9.85
CA PRO A 25 -23.03 -24.53 8.94
C PRO A 25 -21.60 -24.11 9.31
N LEU A 26 -21.12 -24.31 10.55
CA LEU A 26 -19.87 -23.72 11.04
C LEU A 26 -18.62 -24.31 10.37
N ALA A 27 -18.59 -25.63 10.13
CA ALA A 27 -17.45 -26.30 9.52
C ALA A 27 -17.44 -26.17 7.99
N THR A 28 -18.59 -26.09 7.33
CA THR A 28 -18.67 -25.90 5.87
C THR A 28 -18.37 -24.45 5.48
N ARG A 29 -18.87 -23.48 6.25
CA ARG A 29 -18.49 -22.06 6.11
C ARG A 29 -17.00 -21.82 6.36
N ARG A 30 -16.29 -22.84 6.90
CA ARG A 30 -14.83 -22.85 6.99
C ARG A 30 -14.14 -22.93 5.60
N GLY A 31 -14.73 -23.61 4.62
CA GLY A 31 -14.13 -23.63 3.28
C GLY A 31 -14.13 -22.24 2.65
N GLU A 32 -15.13 -21.43 2.99
CA GLU A 32 -15.40 -20.15 2.34
C GLU A 32 -14.57 -18.98 2.91
N TRP A 33 -14.21 -18.95 4.21
CA TRP A 33 -13.44 -17.83 4.80
C TRP A 33 -11.99 -17.75 4.33
N ASN A 34 -11.28 -18.88 4.19
CA ASN A 34 -9.89 -18.87 3.72
C ASN A 34 -9.76 -18.35 2.28
N ASN A 35 -10.88 -18.32 1.56
CA ASN A 35 -10.97 -17.85 0.19
C ASN A 35 -11.53 -16.42 0.09
N THR A 36 -11.93 -15.80 1.21
CA THR A 36 -12.31 -14.38 1.19
C THR A 36 -11.02 -13.56 1.02
N PRO A 37 -10.92 -12.74 -0.03
CA PRO A 37 -9.69 -12.00 -0.29
C PRO A 37 -9.46 -10.98 0.83
N LEU A 38 -8.21 -10.91 1.31
CA LEU A 38 -7.81 -9.91 2.28
C LEU A 38 -7.61 -8.56 1.56
N SER A 39 -7.82 -7.44 2.25
CA SER A 39 -7.61 -6.09 1.68
C SER A 39 -6.19 -5.87 1.14
N THR A 40 -5.20 -6.61 1.62
CA THR A 40 -3.82 -6.58 1.08
C THR A 40 -3.70 -7.18 -0.33
N GLN A 41 -4.67 -7.97 -0.77
CA GLN A 41 -4.71 -8.60 -2.09
C GLN A 41 -5.53 -7.80 -3.09
N THR A 42 -6.62 -7.16 -2.63
CA THR A 42 -7.51 -6.35 -3.48
C THR A 42 -7.09 -4.89 -3.59
N TYR A 43 -6.23 -4.42 -2.68
CA TYR A 43 -5.84 -3.00 -2.56
C TYR A 43 -7.01 -2.05 -2.30
N GLU A 44 -8.10 -2.58 -1.75
CA GLU A 44 -9.34 -1.85 -1.48
C GLU A 44 -9.75 -2.03 -0.02
N ILE A 45 -10.43 -1.01 0.50
CA ILE A 45 -11.12 -1.08 1.81
C ILE A 45 -12.21 -2.15 1.68
N PRO A 46 -12.41 -3.02 2.68
CA PRO A 46 -13.33 -4.13 2.54
C PRO A 46 -14.78 -3.65 2.36
N ASP A 47 -15.45 -4.23 1.38
CA ASP A 47 -16.89 -4.06 1.19
C ASP A 47 -17.69 -4.66 2.35
N TYR A 48 -18.95 -4.25 2.48
CA TYR A 48 -19.85 -4.71 3.54
C TYR A 48 -19.93 -6.23 3.66
N GLU A 49 -20.03 -6.93 2.52
CA GLU A 49 -20.11 -8.39 2.47
C GLU A 49 -18.83 -9.05 3.00
N ASP A 50 -17.66 -8.57 2.58
CA ASP A 50 -16.37 -9.12 3.00
C ASP A 50 -16.09 -8.81 4.48
N LEU A 51 -16.41 -7.60 4.94
CA LEU A 51 -16.33 -7.25 6.36
C LEU A 51 -17.25 -8.12 7.20
N SER A 52 -18.48 -8.39 6.75
CA SER A 52 -19.43 -9.22 7.47
C SER A 52 -18.91 -10.65 7.68
N ARG A 53 -18.24 -11.22 6.68
CA ARG A 53 -17.63 -12.55 6.76
C ARG A 53 -16.48 -12.57 7.76
N HIS A 54 -15.61 -11.55 7.73
CA HIS A 54 -14.51 -11.42 8.69
C HIS A 54 -15.01 -11.24 10.12
N VAL A 55 -15.96 -10.34 10.36
CA VAL A 55 -16.54 -10.09 11.70
C VAL A 55 -17.22 -11.34 12.24
N LEU A 56 -18.03 -12.03 11.43
CA LEU A 56 -18.68 -13.28 11.83
C LEU A 56 -17.66 -14.36 12.17
N MET A 57 -16.53 -14.42 11.47
CA MET A 57 -15.45 -15.36 11.76
C MET A 57 -14.83 -15.07 13.12
N THR A 58 -14.41 -13.82 13.34
CA THR A 58 -13.82 -13.38 14.61
C THR A 58 -14.79 -13.62 15.77
N MET A 59 -16.07 -13.25 15.62
CA MET A 59 -17.11 -13.53 16.62
C MET A 59 -17.16 -15.01 17.00
N ARG A 60 -17.07 -15.91 16.02
CA ARG A 60 -17.12 -17.36 16.26
C ARG A 60 -15.85 -17.91 16.90
N GLU A 61 -14.67 -17.41 16.55
CA GLU A 61 -13.41 -17.78 17.22
C GLU A 61 -13.43 -17.41 18.71
N TYR A 62 -14.08 -16.30 19.05
CA TYR A 62 -14.33 -15.89 20.43
C TYR A 62 -15.53 -16.62 21.08
N GLY A 63 -16.24 -17.45 20.34
CA GLY A 63 -17.31 -18.32 20.84
C GLY A 63 -18.73 -17.76 20.73
N LEU A 64 -18.93 -16.64 20.02
CA LEU A 64 -20.25 -16.07 19.74
C LEU A 64 -20.87 -16.77 18.52
N THR A 65 -22.06 -17.34 18.70
CA THR A 65 -22.80 -18.08 17.65
C THR A 65 -23.93 -17.27 17.00
N GLY A 66 -24.09 -16.00 17.38
CA GLY A 66 -25.08 -15.08 16.84
C GLY A 66 -24.74 -14.55 15.44
N GLY A 67 -25.69 -13.82 14.84
CA GLY A 67 -25.46 -13.00 13.65
C GLY A 67 -24.80 -11.66 13.98
N ALA A 68 -24.23 -11.00 12.98
CA ALA A 68 -23.69 -9.65 13.10
C ALA A 68 -24.76 -8.61 12.72
N SER A 69 -24.90 -7.56 13.52
CA SER A 69 -25.88 -6.50 13.29
C SER A 69 -25.37 -5.47 12.27
N ILE A 70 -26.17 -5.17 11.25
CA ILE A 70 -25.87 -4.18 10.19
C ILE A 70 -25.28 -2.85 10.72
N PRO A 71 -25.89 -2.15 11.71
CA PRO A 71 -25.35 -0.86 12.18
C PRO A 71 -23.97 -0.98 12.86
N ALA A 72 -23.62 -2.15 13.40
CA ALA A 72 -22.28 -2.36 13.95
C ALA A 72 -21.22 -2.44 12.85
N LEU A 73 -21.55 -3.05 11.70
CA LEU A 73 -20.65 -3.10 10.56
C LEU A 73 -20.42 -1.70 9.98
N GLU A 74 -21.46 -0.88 9.86
CA GLU A 74 -21.35 0.51 9.41
C GLU A 74 -20.42 1.34 10.32
N MET A 75 -20.56 1.20 11.63
CA MET A 75 -19.69 1.88 12.60
C MET A 75 -18.23 1.42 12.49
N ILE A 76 -17.98 0.14 12.19
CA ILE A 76 -16.62 -0.38 11.98
C ILE A 76 -15.99 0.24 10.72
N ILE A 77 -16.74 0.32 9.62
CA ILE A 77 -16.27 0.94 8.36
C ILE A 77 -15.94 2.42 8.61
N LEU A 78 -16.85 3.17 9.25
CA LEU A 78 -16.62 4.57 9.58
C LEU A 78 -15.40 4.77 10.50
N GLY A 79 -15.22 3.88 11.48
CA GLY A 79 -14.06 3.87 12.37
C GLY A 79 -12.76 3.64 11.61
N LEU A 80 -12.76 2.69 10.66
CA LEU A 80 -11.60 2.39 9.81
C LEU A 80 -11.23 3.57 8.92
N GLU A 81 -12.20 4.20 8.26
CA GLU A 81 -11.97 5.37 7.40
C GLU A 81 -11.43 6.56 8.20
N THR A 82 -11.99 6.82 9.39
CA THR A 82 -11.53 7.89 10.27
C THR A 82 -10.11 7.62 10.77
N HIS A 83 -9.80 6.35 11.09
CA HIS A 83 -8.48 5.95 11.53
C HIS A 83 -7.42 6.12 10.42
N LEU A 84 -7.71 5.64 9.20
CA LEU A 84 -6.82 5.81 8.06
C LEU A 84 -6.62 7.29 7.72
N ARG A 85 -7.68 8.10 7.78
CA ARG A 85 -7.59 9.55 7.58
C ARG A 85 -6.63 10.20 8.59
N ASN A 86 -6.71 9.84 9.87
CA ASN A 86 -5.83 10.39 10.91
C ASN A 86 -4.35 10.02 10.66
N ILE A 87 -4.07 8.79 10.22
CA ILE A 87 -2.71 8.35 9.88
C ILE A 87 -2.16 9.16 8.69
N VAL A 88 -2.93 9.25 7.60
CA VAL A 88 -2.52 9.99 6.40
C VAL A 88 -2.37 11.48 6.69
N GLU A 89 -3.23 12.05 7.51
CA GLU A 89 -3.14 13.46 7.92
C GLU A 89 -1.86 13.75 8.70
N SER A 90 -1.52 12.86 9.63
CA SER A 90 -0.26 12.93 10.39
C SER A 90 0.96 12.76 9.47
N ALA A 91 0.86 11.89 8.45
CA ALA A 91 1.90 11.70 7.44
C ALA A 91 2.13 12.94 6.58
N ILE A 92 1.04 13.58 6.15
CA ILE A 92 1.11 14.84 5.40
C ILE A 92 1.74 15.95 6.24
N ASP A 93 1.43 16.03 7.53
CA ASP A 93 1.98 17.07 8.41
C ASP A 93 3.48 16.91 8.66
N VAL A 94 4.00 15.68 8.62
CA VAL A 94 5.45 15.41 8.67
C VAL A 94 6.13 15.72 7.34
N ALA A 95 5.54 15.29 6.22
CA ALA A 95 6.11 15.53 4.89
C ALA A 95 6.07 17.02 4.48
N ARG A 96 5.01 17.74 4.88
CA ARG A 96 4.80 19.13 4.49
C ARG A 96 4.07 19.93 5.56
N TYR A 97 4.72 21.01 5.99
CA TYR A 97 4.08 21.99 6.86
C TYR A 97 2.94 22.74 6.14
N ARG A 98 1.71 22.57 6.64
CA ARG A 98 0.52 23.26 6.14
C ARG A 98 0.28 24.57 6.86
N LYS A 99 0.88 25.66 6.34
CA LYS A 99 0.77 27.01 6.92
C LYS A 99 -0.67 27.46 7.17
N HIS A 100 -1.60 27.24 6.22
CA HIS A 100 -2.98 27.70 6.36
C HIS A 100 -3.76 27.00 7.48
N LYS A 101 -3.60 25.67 7.62
CA LYS A 101 -4.28 24.90 8.68
C LYS A 101 -3.85 25.33 10.08
N TYR A 102 -2.58 25.73 10.23
CA TYR A 102 -1.98 26.11 11.52
C TYR A 102 -1.85 27.62 11.69
N SER A 103 -2.33 28.42 10.74
CA SER A 103 -2.36 29.88 10.87
C SER A 103 -3.58 30.28 11.69
N ALA A 104 -3.35 30.99 12.79
CA ALA A 104 -4.41 31.49 13.66
C ALA A 104 -5.43 32.41 12.94
N ASN A 105 -5.10 32.90 11.75
CA ASN A 105 -5.95 33.82 11.00
C ASN A 105 -7.27 33.18 10.51
N ASP A 106 -7.35 31.86 10.32
CA ASP A 106 -8.63 31.22 9.95
C ASP A 106 -9.60 31.13 11.14
N ILE A 107 -9.08 30.97 12.36
CA ILE A 107 -9.90 30.96 13.58
C ILE A 107 -10.45 32.38 13.85
N VAL A 108 -9.63 33.41 13.66
CA VAL A 108 -10.03 34.81 13.85
C VAL A 108 -11.03 35.27 12.78
N SER A 109 -10.84 34.84 11.52
CA SER A 109 -11.78 35.13 10.42
C SER A 109 -13.16 34.47 10.63
N ALA A 110 -13.20 33.28 11.21
CA ALA A 110 -14.46 32.59 11.53
C ALA A 110 -15.27 33.27 12.66
N ILE A 111 -14.62 34.07 13.52
CA ILE A 111 -15.26 34.77 14.65
C ILE A 111 -15.71 36.20 14.24
N GLY A 112 -15.44 36.64 13.00
CA GLY A 112 -15.89 37.94 12.49
C GLY A 112 -15.26 39.14 13.21
N ILE A 113 -14.11 38.93 13.87
CA ILE A 113 -13.31 40.00 14.45
C ILE A 113 -12.25 40.33 13.40
N ASP A 114 -12.52 41.29 12.53
CA ASP A 114 -11.51 41.85 11.64
C ASP A 114 -10.49 42.64 12.48
N PRO A 115 -9.24 42.19 12.66
CA PRO A 115 -8.21 43.08 13.14
C PRO A 115 -7.75 43.88 11.92
N ASP A 116 -7.95 45.19 11.97
CA ASP A 116 -7.45 46.18 11.02
C ASP A 116 -5.90 46.23 11.08
N GLY A 117 -5.26 45.16 10.60
CA GLY A 117 -3.82 44.93 10.59
C GLY A 117 -3.32 44.79 9.15
N PRO A 118 -2.08 45.23 8.86
CA PRO A 118 -1.59 45.28 7.48
C PRO A 118 -1.53 43.87 6.91
N LYS A 119 -2.23 43.65 5.79
CA LYS A 119 -2.06 42.46 4.95
C LYS A 119 -0.64 42.47 4.39
N GLU A 120 0.29 41.82 5.08
CA GLU A 120 1.58 41.47 4.49
C GLU A 120 1.32 40.49 3.35
N THR A 121 1.20 41.04 2.15
CA THR A 121 1.29 40.28 0.90
C THR A 121 2.74 39.84 0.72
N THR A 122 3.15 38.80 1.43
CA THR A 122 4.39 38.08 1.09
C THR A 122 4.16 37.42 -0.27
N PRO A 123 5.07 37.59 -1.25
CA PRO A 123 4.91 36.96 -2.55
C PRO A 123 4.88 35.44 -2.35
N GLU A 124 3.75 34.81 -2.68
CA GLU A 124 3.60 33.37 -2.64
C GLU A 124 4.56 32.75 -3.66
N THR A 125 5.72 32.30 -3.18
CA THR A 125 6.58 31.42 -3.96
C THR A 125 5.77 30.16 -4.27
N PRO A 126 5.66 29.72 -5.53
CA PRO A 126 4.93 28.51 -5.87
C PRO A 126 5.48 27.37 -5.05
N MET A 127 4.64 26.76 -4.22
CA MET A 127 5.08 25.69 -3.34
C MET A 127 5.51 24.50 -4.20
N PRO A 128 6.64 23.85 -3.86
CA PRO A 128 7.09 22.67 -4.59
C PRO A 128 6.03 21.57 -4.48
N GLN A 129 5.84 20.85 -5.58
CA GLN A 129 4.99 19.66 -5.60
C GLN A 129 5.70 18.56 -4.81
N VAL A 130 5.24 18.32 -3.58
CA VAL A 130 5.80 17.28 -2.69
C VAL A 130 4.98 16.00 -2.85
N THR A 131 5.66 14.88 -3.13
CA THR A 131 5.11 13.52 -3.13
C THR A 131 5.35 12.86 -1.77
N LEU A 132 4.40 12.03 -1.32
CA LEU A 132 4.52 11.29 -0.07
C LEU A 132 5.30 10.00 -0.30
N HIS A 133 6.37 9.78 0.47
CA HIS A 133 7.21 8.58 0.39
C HIS A 133 7.01 7.65 1.60
N ILE A 134 7.48 6.41 1.49
CA ILE A 134 7.38 5.42 2.59
C ILE A 134 8.20 5.82 3.82
N GLU A 135 9.28 6.57 3.62
CA GLU A 135 10.12 7.12 4.69
C GLU A 135 9.35 8.13 5.55
N ASP A 136 8.52 8.98 4.93
CA ASP A 136 7.66 9.91 5.65
C ASP A 136 6.70 9.13 6.57
N LEU A 137 6.11 8.05 6.05
CA LEU A 137 5.22 7.20 6.83
C LEU A 137 5.97 6.50 7.97
N PHE A 138 7.18 6.01 7.73
CA PHE A 138 8.02 5.41 8.77
C PHE A 138 8.33 6.42 9.89
N ASN A 139 8.76 7.62 9.53
CA ASN A 139 9.03 8.71 10.45
C ASN A 139 7.79 9.07 11.29
N THR A 140 6.61 9.08 10.68
CA THR A 140 5.37 9.41 11.41
C THR A 140 4.99 8.38 12.46
N LEU A 141 5.21 7.10 12.17
CA LEU A 141 4.91 6.00 13.08
C LEU A 141 5.97 5.86 14.18
N GLU A 142 7.16 6.40 13.94
CA GLU A 142 8.20 6.58 14.96
C GLU A 142 7.87 7.77 15.87
N MET A 143 7.49 8.93 15.32
CA MET A 143 7.11 10.12 16.08
C MET A 143 5.82 9.92 16.89
N TYR A 144 4.83 9.24 16.33
CA TYR A 144 3.50 9.06 16.91
C TYR A 144 3.16 7.56 17.06
N PRO A 145 3.78 6.86 18.03
CA PRO A 145 3.58 5.42 18.21
C PRO A 145 2.16 5.06 18.69
N HIS A 146 1.36 6.03 19.13
CA HIS A 146 -0.01 5.82 19.59
C HIS A 146 -1.02 5.72 18.42
N LEU A 147 -0.63 6.08 17.20
CA LEU A 147 -1.50 6.00 16.03
C LEU A 147 -1.76 4.55 15.60
N ILE A 148 -0.89 3.61 15.95
CA ILE A 148 -1.04 2.20 15.58
C ILE A 148 -0.69 1.30 16.76
N GLU A 149 -1.41 0.20 16.92
CA GLU A 149 -1.02 -0.85 17.85
C GLU A 149 0.35 -1.44 17.44
N PRO A 150 1.23 -1.80 18.40
CA PRO A 150 2.48 -2.50 18.10
C PRO A 150 2.21 -3.95 17.66
N CYS A 151 1.63 -4.10 16.47
CA CYS A 151 1.30 -5.38 15.84
C CYS A 151 2.29 -5.71 14.71
N GLY A 152 2.05 -6.85 14.04
CA GLY A 152 2.92 -7.35 12.96
C GLY A 152 3.19 -6.34 11.84
N SER A 153 2.26 -5.41 11.56
CA SER A 153 2.43 -4.38 10.54
C SER A 153 3.60 -3.44 10.86
N LYS A 154 3.77 -3.04 12.13
CA LYS A 154 4.90 -2.18 12.55
C LYS A 154 6.25 -2.90 12.41
N LEU A 155 6.26 -4.22 12.65
CA LEU A 155 7.45 -5.05 12.47
C LEU A 155 7.77 -5.31 11.00
N ARG A 156 6.76 -5.28 10.12
CA ARG A 156 6.92 -5.46 8.67
C ARG A 156 7.53 -4.22 8.00
N LEU A 157 7.22 -3.02 8.48
CA LEU A 157 7.69 -1.76 7.88
C LEU A 157 9.21 -1.65 7.67
N PRO A 158 10.08 -1.89 8.67
CA PRO A 158 11.53 -1.82 8.46
C PRO A 158 12.06 -2.91 7.51
N SER A 159 11.28 -3.96 7.24
CA SER A 159 11.64 -4.96 6.23
C SER A 159 11.31 -4.51 4.80
N ILE A 160 10.54 -3.43 4.63
CA ILE A 160 10.13 -2.91 3.32
C ILE A 160 10.96 -1.67 2.93
N THR A 161 11.60 -1.01 3.91
CA THR A 161 12.56 0.08 3.65
C THR A 161 13.86 -0.50 3.09
N LEU A 162 13.87 -0.72 1.77
CA LEU A 162 15.04 -1.18 1.02
C LEU A 162 15.85 0.04 0.56
N GLU A 163 17.17 -0.09 0.60
CA GLU A 163 18.07 0.89 0.02
C GLU A 163 18.15 0.70 -1.50
N ASN A 164 18.39 1.77 -2.24
CA ASN A 164 18.59 1.67 -3.69
C ASN A 164 19.95 1.02 -3.97
N ASP A 165 19.99 0.11 -4.95
CA ASP A 165 21.20 -0.65 -5.32
C ASP A 165 22.39 0.24 -5.74
N ASP A 166 22.12 1.45 -6.24
CA ASP A 166 23.12 2.44 -6.67
C ASP A 166 23.75 3.23 -5.50
N MET A 167 23.15 3.20 -4.31
CA MET A 167 23.73 3.77 -3.09
C MET A 167 24.63 2.80 -2.34
N ILE A 168 24.55 1.51 -2.69
CA ILE A 168 25.40 0.47 -2.11
C ILE A 168 26.69 0.46 -2.92
N ASP A 169 27.77 0.93 -2.32
CA ASP A 169 29.13 0.80 -2.86
C ASP A 169 29.54 -0.68 -2.83
N THR A 170 28.96 -1.45 -3.74
CA THR A 170 29.45 -2.79 -4.03
C THR A 170 30.83 -2.58 -4.64
N LYS A 171 31.88 -2.99 -3.91
CA LYS A 171 33.26 -3.07 -4.41
C LYS A 171 33.39 -4.17 -5.48
N TYR A 172 32.43 -4.22 -6.39
CA TYR A 172 32.42 -5.09 -7.54
C TYR A 172 33.03 -4.29 -8.67
N GLU A 173 34.33 -4.49 -8.86
CA GLU A 173 34.96 -4.11 -10.11
C GLU A 173 34.32 -4.98 -11.19
N LEU A 174 33.47 -4.36 -12.01
CA LEU A 174 32.96 -5.00 -13.22
C LEU A 174 34.17 -5.53 -14.00
N PRO A 175 34.18 -6.80 -14.43
CA PRO A 175 35.23 -7.28 -15.31
C PRO A 175 35.32 -6.32 -16.49
N PRO A 176 36.53 -5.92 -16.92
CA PRO A 176 36.70 -5.02 -18.04
C PRO A 176 35.82 -5.50 -19.17
N ARG A 177 34.90 -4.65 -19.63
CA ARG A 177 34.11 -4.93 -20.82
C ARG A 177 35.15 -5.23 -21.90
N GLU A 178 35.15 -6.44 -22.44
CA GLU A 178 36.03 -6.81 -23.54
C GLU A 178 35.82 -5.76 -24.62
N GLN A 179 36.77 -4.85 -24.73
CA GLN A 179 36.90 -3.95 -25.85
C GLN A 179 37.30 -4.88 -26.97
N ASN A 180 36.30 -5.43 -27.68
CA ASN A 180 36.52 -5.70 -29.08
C ASN A 180 37.01 -4.36 -29.63
N ASP A 181 38.24 -4.36 -30.15
CA ASP A 181 38.88 -3.23 -30.79
C ASP A 181 38.07 -2.85 -32.05
N GLU A 182 36.89 -2.27 -31.85
CA GLU A 182 36.13 -1.58 -32.88
C GLU A 182 36.48 -0.11 -32.73
N GLU A 183 37.46 0.30 -33.53
CA GLU A 183 37.77 1.70 -33.77
C GLU A 183 36.46 2.47 -33.98
N GLU A 184 36.22 3.47 -33.11
CA GLU A 184 35.08 4.37 -33.17
C GLU A 184 35.18 5.23 -34.45
N ILE A 185 34.82 4.67 -35.61
CA ILE A 185 34.55 5.44 -36.82
C ILE A 185 33.15 6.05 -36.65
N LYS A 186 33.12 7.33 -36.26
CA LYS A 186 31.91 8.15 -36.30
C LYS A 186 31.50 8.42 -37.75
N GLU A 187 30.80 7.49 -38.39
CA GLU A 187 29.98 7.79 -39.56
C GLU A 187 28.51 7.90 -39.15
N GLU A 188 27.99 9.13 -39.21
CA GLU A 188 26.57 9.43 -39.05
C GLU A 188 25.82 8.85 -40.27
N PRO A 189 24.81 7.97 -40.10
CA PRO A 189 24.17 7.33 -41.24
C PRO A 189 23.31 8.34 -42.01
N ASP A 190 23.64 8.55 -43.29
CA ASP A 190 22.85 9.36 -44.22
C ASP A 190 21.44 8.77 -44.36
N LYS A 191 20.43 9.52 -43.91
CA LYS A 191 19.01 9.12 -43.82
C LYS A 191 18.38 8.76 -45.17
N ARG A 192 19.09 8.94 -46.28
CA ARG A 192 18.65 8.66 -47.65
C ARG A 192 18.79 7.20 -48.07
N THR A 193 19.57 6.39 -47.37
CA THR A 193 19.79 4.97 -47.72
C THR A 193 19.21 3.99 -46.70
N ALA A 194 18.47 4.45 -45.69
CA ALA A 194 17.88 3.62 -44.63
C ALA A 194 16.94 2.49 -45.13
N HIS A 195 16.53 2.52 -46.40
CA HIS A 195 15.68 1.53 -47.06
C HIS A 195 16.47 0.51 -47.91
N LEU A 196 17.77 0.73 -48.08
CA LEU A 196 18.70 -0.26 -48.63
C LEU A 196 19.43 -0.88 -47.45
N GLY A 197 18.99 -2.06 -47.02
CA GLY A 197 19.61 -2.81 -45.92
C GLY A 197 21.13 -2.98 -46.11
N THR A 198 21.86 -3.01 -45.00
CA THR A 198 23.34 -3.03 -45.00
C THR A 198 23.84 -4.40 -45.48
N THR A 199 25.03 -4.45 -46.10
CA THR A 199 25.65 -5.71 -46.53
C THR A 199 25.83 -6.72 -45.39
N ASP A 200 25.91 -6.24 -44.15
CA ASP A 200 26.02 -7.07 -42.96
C ASP A 200 24.69 -7.74 -42.60
N GLU A 201 23.54 -7.09 -42.82
CA GLU A 201 22.22 -7.73 -42.69
C GLU A 201 22.08 -8.87 -43.72
N LEU A 202 22.56 -8.67 -44.95
CA LEU A 202 22.55 -9.71 -45.99
C LEU A 202 23.41 -10.92 -45.61
N LYS A 203 24.57 -10.69 -44.95
CA LYS A 203 25.43 -11.76 -44.43
C LYS A 203 24.74 -12.53 -43.31
N TRP A 204 24.07 -11.86 -42.38
CA TRP A 204 23.30 -12.50 -41.33
C TRP A 204 22.19 -13.38 -41.91
N VAL A 205 21.45 -12.88 -42.88
CA VAL A 205 20.37 -13.65 -43.55
C VAL A 205 20.95 -14.84 -44.33
N LEU A 206 22.08 -14.68 -45.02
CA LEU A 206 22.73 -15.79 -45.73
C LEU A 206 23.25 -16.85 -44.78
N HIS A 207 23.88 -16.46 -43.68
CA HIS A 207 24.35 -17.40 -42.67
C HIS A 207 23.19 -18.22 -42.12
N ASP A 208 22.07 -17.56 -41.79
CA ASP A 208 20.84 -18.21 -41.31
C ASP A 208 20.27 -19.19 -42.36
N LEU A 209 20.20 -18.77 -43.63
CA LEU A 209 19.73 -19.62 -44.72
C LEU A 209 20.60 -20.86 -44.98
N ILE A 210 21.92 -20.75 -44.80
CA ILE A 210 22.87 -21.86 -45.01
C ILE A 210 22.93 -22.79 -43.79
N THR A 211 22.67 -22.28 -42.59
CA THR A 211 22.65 -23.11 -41.37
C THR A 211 21.32 -23.81 -41.13
N THR A 212 20.23 -23.39 -41.79
CA THR A 212 18.90 -24.01 -41.65
C THR A 212 18.62 -25.13 -42.67
N THR A 213 19.61 -25.59 -43.44
CA THR A 213 19.53 -26.77 -44.33
C THR A 213 20.51 -27.86 -43.95
#